data_AF-A0A542KUI7-F1
#
_entry.id   AF-A0A542KUI7-F1
#
_cell.length_a   1.000
_cell.length_b   1.000
_cell.length_c   1.000
_cell.angle_alpha   90.00
_cell.angle_beta   90.00
_cell.angle_gamma   90.00
#
_symmetry.space_group_name_H-M   'P 1'
#
loop_
_entity.id
_entity.type
_entity.pdbx_description
1 polymer ?
#
loop_
_entity_poly.entity_id
_entity_poly.type
_entity_poly.pdbx_seq_one_letter_code
_entity_poly.pdbx_strand_id
1 'polypeptide(L)'
;MLILGFTSPHATGHAAASSAPGHSAVLAVVLAFPVAMALATGVEAPSTAIAQLGQLDDTHRRRFGRGTLALLVVIVGGLTLCLTTLAVQLRIGIPGADSTQIADIAHAAAGPGWLYGAFQLTSSLLLLAAASSSFQAGPGLLKALSGTPEKPGVLPPVLGRTNRHHTPYWSVLVYLAAAALIIVAAAAQEQELVLFYAVAVFVSFLVGLLAMTRFALREGKPALAWVNGVAAAAVAFTLAVNLLRGWPVLSMVATLLIAAGLYFRWNRAGRPTGIEDIEAQAEAG
;
A
#
# COMPACT_ATOMS: atom_id res chain seq x y z
N MET A 1 -4.72 -21.36 17.47
CA MET A 1 -5.31 -20.06 17.85
C MET A 1 -6.72 -19.92 17.32
N LEU A 2 -6.94 -19.98 16.00
CA LEU A 2 -8.28 -20.01 15.39
C LEU A 2 -9.22 -21.02 16.07
N ILE A 3 -8.81 -22.29 16.14
CA ILE A 3 -9.66 -23.37 16.65
C ILE A 3 -10.06 -23.14 18.13
N LEU A 4 -9.14 -22.61 18.94
CA LEU A 4 -9.39 -22.31 20.37
C LEU A 4 -10.34 -21.11 20.55
N GLY A 5 -10.20 -20.06 19.75
CA GLY A 5 -11.16 -18.93 19.76
C GLY A 5 -12.57 -19.32 19.29
N PHE A 6 -12.67 -20.35 18.44
CA PHE A 6 -13.95 -20.90 17.97
C PHE A 6 -14.62 -21.84 18.99
N THR A 7 -13.85 -22.63 19.75
CA THR A 7 -14.41 -23.65 20.65
C THR A 7 -14.48 -23.26 22.11
N SER A 8 -13.62 -22.34 22.58
CA SER A 8 -13.55 -21.94 24.01
C SER A 8 -12.92 -20.54 24.17
N PRO A 9 -13.68 -19.45 23.91
CA PRO A 9 -13.18 -18.10 24.13
C PRO A 9 -12.88 -17.85 25.62
N HIS A 10 -11.77 -17.17 25.92
CA HIS A 10 -11.37 -16.87 27.31
C HIS A 10 -12.12 -15.67 27.90
N ALA A 11 -12.50 -14.71 27.06
CA ALA A 11 -13.31 -13.56 27.43
C ALA A 11 -14.12 -13.05 26.24
N THR A 12 -15.30 -12.50 26.49
CA THR A 12 -16.08 -11.76 25.50
C THR A 12 -15.78 -10.26 25.62
N GLY A 13 -15.58 -9.60 24.47
CA GLY A 13 -15.36 -8.15 24.41
C GLY A 13 -16.61 -7.36 24.82
N HIS A 14 -16.39 -6.15 25.33
CA HIS A 14 -17.47 -5.22 25.71
C HIS A 14 -17.78 -4.26 24.56
N ALA A 15 -17.93 -4.75 23.33
CA ALA A 15 -18.50 -3.90 22.30
C ALA A 15 -19.95 -3.60 22.69
N ALA A 16 -20.20 -2.37 23.14
CA ALA A 16 -21.56 -1.86 23.22
C ALA A 16 -22.17 -2.06 21.83
N ALA A 17 -23.25 -2.83 21.75
CA ALA A 17 -24.09 -2.90 20.57
C ALA A 17 -24.85 -1.58 20.44
N SER A 18 -24.14 -0.46 20.25
CA SER A 18 -24.74 0.78 19.81
C SER A 18 -25.02 0.61 18.33
N SER A 19 -26.16 0.02 18.01
CA SER A 19 -26.88 0.39 16.80
C SER A 19 -27.17 1.89 16.93
N ALA A 20 -26.23 2.74 16.50
CA ALA A 20 -26.48 4.17 16.43
C ALA A 20 -27.70 4.34 15.52
N PRO A 21 -28.84 4.82 16.04
CA PRO A 21 -30.05 4.94 15.24
C PRO A 21 -29.79 6.05 14.22
N GLY A 22 -29.54 5.68 12.96
CA GLY A 22 -29.47 6.65 11.86
C GLY A 22 -28.48 6.37 10.73
N HIS A 23 -27.49 5.50 10.90
CA HIS A 23 -26.58 5.17 9.79
C HIS A 23 -27.11 3.92 9.06
N SER A 24 -27.64 4.12 7.85
CA SER A 24 -28.03 3.00 6.97
C SER A 24 -26.86 2.01 6.84
N ALA A 25 -27.15 0.70 6.85
CA ALA A 25 -26.14 -0.33 6.60
C ALA A 25 -25.33 -0.06 5.31
N VAL A 26 -25.97 0.60 4.33
CA VAL A 26 -25.33 1.07 3.10
C VAL A 26 -24.24 2.09 3.38
N LEU A 27 -24.48 3.05 4.28
CA LEU A 27 -23.51 4.06 4.67
C LEU A 27 -22.31 3.44 5.39
N ALA A 28 -22.55 2.43 6.25
CA ALA A 28 -21.47 1.68 6.89
C ALA A 28 -20.59 0.93 5.87
N VAL A 29 -21.20 0.30 4.86
CA VAL A 29 -20.47 -0.37 3.77
C VAL A 29 -19.65 0.63 2.95
N VAL A 30 -20.25 1.77 2.57
CA VAL A 30 -19.55 2.84 1.85
C VAL A 30 -18.37 3.37 2.65
N LEU A 31 -18.53 3.51 3.96
CA LEU A 31 -17.49 3.97 4.87
C LEU A 31 -16.39 2.91 5.11
N ALA A 32 -16.70 1.62 5.00
CA ALA A 32 -15.73 0.53 5.12
C ALA A 32 -14.96 0.27 3.80
N PHE A 33 -15.53 0.68 2.66
CA PHE A 33 -14.97 0.43 1.33
C PHE A 33 -13.53 0.97 1.15
N PRO A 34 -13.18 2.20 1.59
CA PRO A 34 -11.80 2.68 1.52
C PRO A 34 -10.80 1.83 2.31
N VAL A 35 -11.20 1.31 3.47
CA VAL A 35 -10.34 0.47 4.31
C VAL A 35 -10.11 -0.88 3.63
N ALA A 36 -11.16 -1.46 3.04
CA ALA A 36 -11.04 -2.69 2.26
C ALA A 36 -10.13 -2.51 1.02
N MET A 37 -10.25 -1.37 0.33
CA MET A 37 -9.36 -1.03 -0.79
C MET A 37 -7.91 -0.81 -0.34
N ALA A 38 -7.69 -0.29 0.88
CA ALA A 38 -6.34 -0.12 1.44
C ALA A 38 -5.65 -1.48 1.72
N LEU A 39 -6.42 -2.51 2.08
CA LEU A 39 -5.86 -3.87 2.20
C LEU A 39 -5.38 -4.43 0.85
N ALA A 40 -6.01 -4.02 -0.25
CA ALA A 40 -5.65 -4.47 -1.59
C ALA A 40 -4.33 -3.85 -2.10
N THR A 41 -3.81 -2.78 -1.48
CA THR A 41 -2.58 -2.10 -1.95
C THR A 41 -1.34 -2.99 -1.91
N GLY A 42 -1.36 -4.08 -1.13
CA GLY A 42 -0.25 -5.04 -1.03
C GLY A 42 0.03 -5.81 -2.32
N VAL A 43 -0.85 -5.76 -3.34
CA VAL A 43 -0.63 -6.46 -4.61
C VAL A 43 0.46 -5.85 -5.50
N GLU A 44 0.89 -4.62 -5.23
CA GLU A 44 1.91 -3.94 -6.04
C GLU A 44 3.29 -4.57 -5.89
N ALA A 45 3.68 -4.95 -4.67
CA ALA A 45 5.00 -5.49 -4.39
C ALA A 45 5.32 -6.76 -5.21
N PRO A 46 4.42 -7.78 -5.29
CA PRO A 46 4.59 -8.88 -6.22
C PRO A 46 4.66 -8.42 -7.67
N SER A 47 3.81 -7.48 -8.10
CA SER A 47 3.78 -7.00 -9.48
C SER A 47 5.11 -6.37 -9.91
N THR A 48 5.71 -5.56 -9.04
CA THR A 48 7.02 -4.94 -9.27
C THR A 48 8.13 -5.99 -9.24
N ALA A 49 8.08 -6.95 -8.32
CA ALA A 49 9.06 -8.04 -8.27
C ALA A 49 9.03 -8.93 -9.53
N ILE A 50 7.83 -9.19 -10.08
CA ILE A 50 7.66 -9.93 -11.34
C ILE A 50 8.23 -9.15 -12.53
N ALA A 51 8.11 -7.83 -12.54
CA ALA A 51 8.68 -6.98 -13.59
C ALA A 51 10.21 -7.05 -13.62
N GLN A 52 10.85 -7.12 -12.45
CA GLN A 52 12.31 -7.26 -12.31
C GLN A 52 12.85 -8.66 -12.67
N LEU A 53 11.99 -9.66 -12.78
CA LEU A 53 12.35 -11.01 -13.22
C LEU A 53 12.39 -11.10 -14.76
N GLY A 54 13.14 -10.21 -15.42
CA GLY A 54 13.32 -10.18 -16.88
C GLY A 54 14.02 -11.41 -17.46
N GLN A 55 14.77 -12.13 -16.62
CA GLN A 55 15.56 -13.30 -16.98
C GLN A 55 14.74 -14.59 -17.17
N LEU A 56 13.43 -14.56 -16.87
CA LEU A 56 12.53 -15.70 -17.03
C LEU A 56 11.77 -15.62 -18.36
N ASP A 57 11.66 -16.75 -19.06
CA ASP A 57 10.75 -16.91 -20.21
C ASP A 57 9.35 -16.36 -19.91
N ASP A 58 8.73 -15.70 -20.90
CA ASP A 58 7.42 -15.05 -20.78
C ASP A 58 6.32 -15.95 -20.18
N THR A 59 6.38 -17.25 -20.48
CA THR A 59 5.41 -18.23 -19.95
C THR A 59 5.64 -18.53 -18.47
N HIS A 60 6.89 -18.65 -18.05
CA HIS A 60 7.26 -18.91 -16.65
C HIS A 60 7.01 -17.68 -15.77
N ARG A 61 7.35 -16.49 -16.27
CA ARG A 61 7.08 -15.21 -15.61
C ARG A 61 5.58 -15.00 -15.36
N ARG A 62 4.73 -15.29 -16.35
CA ARG A 62 3.27 -15.20 -16.20
C ARG A 62 2.70 -16.21 -15.22
N ARG A 63 3.17 -17.46 -15.23
CA ARG A 63 2.72 -18.50 -14.29
C ARG A 63 3.13 -18.17 -12.86
N PHE A 64 4.38 -17.80 -12.66
CA PHE A 64 4.88 -17.38 -11.36
C PHE A 64 4.10 -16.17 -10.84
N GLY A 65 3.93 -15.14 -11.68
CA GLY A 65 3.20 -13.95 -11.30
C GLY A 65 1.74 -14.20 -10.92
N ARG A 66 1.03 -15.02 -11.71
CA ARG A 66 -0.36 -15.43 -11.38
C ARG A 66 -0.43 -16.26 -10.12
N GLY A 67 0.53 -17.17 -9.90
CA GLY A 67 0.61 -17.99 -8.69
C GLY A 67 0.80 -17.13 -7.44
N THR A 68 1.77 -16.22 -7.47
CA THR A 68 2.06 -15.31 -6.36
C THR A 68 0.89 -14.37 -6.06
N LEU A 69 0.26 -13.79 -7.10
CA LEU A 69 -0.91 -12.93 -6.94
C LEU A 69 -2.10 -13.69 -6.35
N ALA A 70 -2.38 -14.91 -6.85
CA ALA A 70 -3.46 -15.75 -6.34
C ALA A 70 -3.22 -16.16 -4.89
N LEU A 71 -1.99 -16.53 -4.55
CA LEU A 71 -1.61 -16.89 -3.19
C LEU A 71 -1.78 -15.70 -2.24
N LEU A 72 -1.35 -14.50 -2.65
CA LEU A 72 -1.56 -13.28 -1.87
C LEU A 72 -3.04 -13.03 -1.60
N VAL A 73 -3.89 -13.11 -2.64
CA VAL A 73 -5.34 -12.92 -2.50
C VAL A 73 -5.95 -13.94 -1.55
N VAL A 74 -5.55 -15.21 -1.65
CA VAL A 74 -6.05 -16.29 -0.78
C VAL A 74 -5.61 -16.06 0.68
N ILE A 75 -4.34 -15.74 0.91
CA ILE A 75 -3.81 -15.55 2.27
C ILE A 75 -4.41 -14.29 2.90
N VAL A 76 -4.31 -13.13 2.23
CA VAL A 76 -4.78 -11.86 2.77
C VAL A 76 -6.31 -11.86 2.91
N GLY A 77 -7.03 -12.36 1.89
CA GLY A 77 -8.49 -12.48 1.94
C GLY A 77 -8.96 -13.46 3.02
N GLY A 78 -8.30 -14.61 3.14
CA GLY A 78 -8.60 -15.61 4.16
C GLY A 78 -8.34 -15.10 5.58
N LEU A 79 -7.20 -14.45 5.82
CA LEU A 79 -6.88 -13.84 7.11
C LEU A 79 -7.86 -12.73 7.47
N THR A 80 -8.19 -11.87 6.51
CA THR A 80 -9.15 -10.77 6.72
C THR A 80 -10.53 -11.31 7.09
N LEU A 81 -11.03 -12.30 6.35
CA LEU A 81 -12.33 -12.92 6.62
C LEU A 81 -12.33 -13.61 7.99
N CYS A 82 -11.28 -14.37 8.30
CA CYS A 82 -11.13 -15.04 9.59
C CYS A 82 -11.10 -14.05 10.77
N LEU A 83 -10.28 -12.99 10.69
CA LEU A 83 -10.18 -12.00 11.75
C LEU A 83 -11.51 -11.26 11.92
N THR A 84 -12.22 -10.99 10.82
CA THR A 84 -13.57 -10.39 10.84
C THR A 84 -14.58 -11.32 11.53
N THR A 85 -14.59 -12.62 11.21
CA THR A 85 -15.51 -13.57 11.86
C THR A 85 -15.22 -13.69 13.35
N LEU A 86 -13.95 -13.72 13.75
CA LEU A 86 -13.53 -13.71 15.15
C LEU A 86 -13.96 -12.42 15.86
N ALA A 87 -13.75 -11.25 15.25
CA ALA A 87 -14.15 -9.97 15.82
C ALA A 87 -15.66 -9.91 16.11
N VAL A 88 -16.48 -10.39 15.16
CA VAL A 88 -17.95 -10.42 15.29
C VAL A 88 -18.39 -11.42 16.36
N GLN A 89 -17.81 -12.63 16.39
CA GLN A 89 -18.15 -13.65 17.38
C GLN A 89 -17.75 -13.25 18.80
N LEU A 90 -16.55 -12.69 18.96
CA LEU A 90 -16.01 -12.26 20.25
C LEU A 90 -16.57 -10.91 20.72
N ARG A 91 -17.40 -10.24 19.90
CA ARG A 91 -17.98 -8.91 20.17
C ARG A 91 -16.88 -7.89 20.50
N ILE A 92 -15.82 -7.89 19.70
CA ILE A 92 -14.69 -6.97 19.83
C ILE A 92 -14.92 -5.79 18.92
N GLY A 93 -15.03 -4.61 19.53
CA GLY A 93 -15.33 -3.36 18.87
C GLY A 93 -14.09 -2.63 18.35
N ILE A 94 -14.22 -1.31 18.24
CA ILE A 94 -13.08 -0.43 17.93
C ILE A 94 -12.14 -0.43 19.14
N PRO A 95 -10.85 -0.77 18.96
CA PRO A 95 -9.90 -0.83 20.06
C PRO A 95 -9.65 0.56 20.67
N GLY A 96 -9.25 0.58 21.95
CA GLY A 96 -8.79 1.80 22.61
C GLY A 96 -7.43 2.26 22.07
N ALA A 97 -6.98 3.46 22.47
CA ALA A 97 -5.73 4.06 21.96
C ALA A 97 -4.45 3.24 22.26
N ASP A 98 -4.50 2.35 23.25
CA ASP A 98 -3.34 1.58 23.72
C ASP A 98 -3.31 0.12 23.20
N SER A 99 -4.27 -0.28 22.36
CA SER A 99 -4.35 -1.65 21.83
C SER A 99 -4.71 -1.66 20.36
N THR A 100 -4.43 -2.78 19.68
CA THR A 100 -4.89 -3.00 18.31
C THR A 100 -6.04 -3.99 18.32
N GLN A 101 -6.93 -3.88 17.32
CA GLN A 101 -8.08 -4.78 17.23
C GLN A 101 -7.64 -6.25 17.13
N ILE A 102 -6.51 -6.49 16.45
CA ILE A 102 -5.93 -7.82 16.30
C ILE A 102 -5.34 -8.31 17.64
N ALA A 103 -4.74 -7.42 18.44
CA ALA A 103 -4.30 -7.75 19.79
C ALA A 103 -5.45 -8.10 20.71
N ASP A 104 -6.56 -7.36 20.66
CA ASP A 104 -7.76 -7.66 21.46
C ASP A 104 -8.39 -8.99 21.05
N ILE A 105 -8.46 -9.28 19.75
CA ILE A 105 -8.90 -10.59 19.22
C ILE A 105 -7.99 -11.70 19.72
N ALA A 106 -6.67 -11.52 19.64
CA ALA A 106 -5.71 -12.50 20.12
C ALA A 106 -5.83 -12.72 21.63
N HIS A 107 -5.97 -11.65 22.42
CA HIS A 107 -6.10 -11.73 23.87
C HIS A 107 -7.41 -12.43 24.28
N ALA A 108 -8.53 -12.12 23.63
CA ALA A 108 -9.82 -12.76 23.89
C ALA A 108 -9.86 -14.23 23.46
N ALA A 109 -9.19 -14.58 22.36
CA ALA A 109 -9.14 -15.96 21.85
C ALA A 109 -8.12 -16.85 22.57
N ALA A 110 -6.98 -16.30 22.98
CA ALA A 110 -5.82 -17.04 23.51
C ALA A 110 -5.61 -16.90 25.02
N GLY A 111 -6.17 -15.86 25.63
CA GLY A 111 -5.85 -15.44 26.99
C GLY A 111 -4.46 -14.78 27.13
N PRO A 112 -4.16 -14.19 28.30
CA PRO A 112 -2.82 -13.70 28.62
C PRO A 112 -1.86 -14.89 28.78
N GLY A 113 -0.77 -14.92 28.01
CA GLY A 113 0.23 -15.98 28.10
C GLY A 113 1.27 -15.96 26.99
N TRP A 114 2.12 -17.00 26.95
CA TRP A 114 3.19 -17.18 25.96
C TRP A 114 2.69 -17.01 24.51
N LEU A 115 1.50 -17.52 24.23
CA LEU A 115 0.97 -17.56 22.88
C LEU A 115 0.48 -16.19 22.39
N TYR A 116 -0.04 -15.35 23.29
CA TYR A 116 -0.31 -13.93 23.00
C TYR A 116 0.99 -13.16 22.74
N GLY A 117 2.04 -13.41 23.54
CA GLY A 117 3.36 -12.83 23.32
C GLY A 117 3.97 -13.22 21.98
N ALA A 118 3.91 -14.52 21.62
CA ALA A 118 4.38 -15.02 20.33
C ALA A 118 3.60 -14.40 19.15
N PHE A 119 2.29 -14.23 19.30
CA PHE A 119 1.46 -13.54 18.31
C PHE A 119 1.91 -12.08 18.10
N GLN A 120 2.12 -11.34 19.19
CA GLN A 120 2.56 -9.94 19.09
C GLN A 120 3.96 -9.78 18.52
N LEU A 121 4.88 -10.68 18.88
CA LEU A 121 6.20 -10.72 18.26
C LEU A 121 6.10 -11.00 16.76
N THR A 122 5.27 -11.97 16.36
CA THR A 122 5.08 -12.30 14.94
C THR A 122 4.50 -11.13 14.16
N SER A 123 3.46 -10.47 14.68
CA SER A 123 2.85 -9.28 14.08
C SER A 123 3.86 -8.14 13.94
N SER A 124 4.68 -7.91 14.97
CA SER A 124 5.74 -6.89 14.94
C SER A 124 6.81 -7.21 13.90
N LEU A 125 7.22 -8.48 13.78
CA LEU A 125 8.18 -8.92 12.77
C LEU A 125 7.63 -8.78 11.34
N LEU A 126 6.33 -9.02 11.13
CA LEU A 126 5.69 -8.82 9.84
C LEU A 126 5.66 -7.33 9.45
N LEU A 127 5.35 -6.43 10.39
CA LEU A 127 5.40 -4.98 10.15
C LEU A 127 6.84 -4.52 9.85
N LEU A 128 7.83 -5.06 10.57
CA LEU A 128 9.24 -4.78 10.31
C LEU A 128 9.69 -5.27 8.93
N ALA A 129 9.24 -6.46 8.52
CA ALA A 129 9.53 -6.99 7.19
C ALA A 129 8.89 -6.15 6.07
N ALA A 130 7.65 -5.69 6.27
CA ALA A 130 6.98 -4.78 5.34
C ALA A 130 7.74 -3.46 5.21
N ALA A 131 8.15 -2.85 6.34
CA ALA A 131 8.96 -1.63 6.33
C ALA A 131 10.30 -1.85 5.60
N SER A 132 11.00 -2.96 5.85
CA SER A 132 12.24 -3.31 5.17
C SER A 132 12.08 -3.42 3.66
N SER A 133 10.98 -4.02 3.18
CA SER A 133 10.67 -4.09 1.74
C SER A 133 10.47 -2.69 1.14
N SER A 134 9.75 -1.80 1.82
CA SER A 134 9.59 -0.41 1.37
C SER A 134 10.93 0.34 1.29
N PHE A 135 11.84 0.13 2.23
CA PHE A 135 13.19 0.70 2.21
C PHE A 135 14.09 0.15 1.10
N GLN A 136 13.78 -1.03 0.55
CA GLN A 136 14.48 -1.56 -0.63
C GLN A 136 13.94 -0.96 -1.93
N ALA A 137 12.61 -0.79 -2.03
CA ALA A 137 11.97 -0.26 -3.22
C ALA A 137 12.10 1.28 -3.38
N GLY A 138 11.92 2.03 -2.28
CA GLY A 138 11.86 3.50 -2.29
C GLY A 138 13.10 4.19 -2.88
N PRO A 139 14.32 3.87 -2.41
CA PRO A 139 15.55 4.43 -2.96
C PRO A 139 15.80 4.03 -4.42
N GLY A 140 15.34 2.84 -4.82
CA GLY A 140 15.38 2.38 -6.22
C GLY A 140 14.54 3.28 -7.14
N LEU A 141 13.34 3.68 -6.69
CA LEU A 141 12.49 4.62 -7.42
C LEU A 141 13.13 6.02 -7.53
N LEU A 142 13.70 6.55 -6.45
CA LEU A 142 14.39 7.84 -6.47
C LEU A 142 15.59 7.85 -7.43
N LYS A 143 16.35 6.74 -7.46
CA LYS A 143 17.42 6.52 -8.43
C LYS A 143 16.87 6.50 -9.86
N ALA A 144 15.82 5.73 -10.13
CA ALA A 144 15.21 5.66 -11.46
C ALA A 144 14.73 7.04 -11.95
N LEU A 145 14.11 7.84 -11.07
CA LEU A 145 13.65 9.19 -11.38
C LEU A 145 14.78 10.23 -11.54
N SER A 146 15.95 9.99 -10.97
CA SER A 146 17.13 10.86 -11.15
C SER A 146 17.82 10.68 -12.51
N GLY A 147 17.49 9.60 -13.22
CA GLY A 147 18.07 9.28 -14.53
C GLY A 147 19.52 8.85 -14.46
N THR A 148 20.10 8.59 -15.63
CA THR A 148 21.51 8.19 -15.82
C THR A 148 22.33 9.37 -16.34
N PRO A 149 23.68 9.32 -16.28
CA PRO A 149 24.55 10.37 -16.84
C PRO A 149 24.24 10.71 -18.32
N GLU A 150 23.70 9.74 -19.05
CA GLU A 150 23.34 9.85 -20.48
C GLU A 150 21.91 10.37 -20.72
N LYS A 151 20.99 10.22 -19.75
CA LYS A 151 19.60 10.69 -19.82
C LYS A 151 19.21 11.38 -18.50
N PRO A 152 19.29 12.73 -18.42
CA PRO A 152 18.97 13.45 -17.19
C PRO A 152 17.51 13.24 -16.79
N GLY A 153 17.29 12.77 -15.56
CA GLY A 153 15.96 12.55 -15.00
C GLY A 153 15.36 13.81 -14.35
N VAL A 154 14.21 13.63 -13.70
CA VAL A 154 13.44 14.70 -13.04
C VAL A 154 14.09 15.15 -11.71
N LEU A 155 14.80 14.24 -11.05
CA LEU A 155 15.46 14.46 -9.77
C LEU A 155 16.96 14.78 -9.92
N PRO A 156 17.58 15.46 -8.93
CA PRO A 156 19.00 15.79 -8.97
C PRO A 156 19.88 14.54 -9.17
N PRO A 157 20.93 14.62 -10.01
CA PRO A 157 21.80 13.46 -10.32
C PRO A 157 22.54 12.90 -9.09
N VAL A 158 22.61 13.66 -7.98
CA VAL A 158 23.19 13.20 -6.71
C VAL A 158 22.40 12.03 -6.10
N LEU A 159 21.08 11.98 -6.31
CA LEU A 159 20.22 10.88 -5.82
C LEU A 159 20.42 9.57 -6.60
N GLY A 160 20.84 9.66 -7.87
CA GLY A 160 21.16 8.52 -8.71
C GLY A 160 22.56 7.95 -8.50
N ARG A 161 23.43 8.69 -7.80
CA ARG A 161 24.79 8.24 -7.52
C ARG A 161 24.76 6.99 -6.66
N THR A 162 25.39 5.97 -7.21
CA THR A 162 25.35 4.62 -6.68
C THR A 162 26.76 4.21 -6.25
N ASN A 163 26.88 3.55 -5.08
CA ASN A 163 28.17 3.06 -4.60
C ASN A 163 28.60 1.77 -5.33
N ARG A 164 29.81 1.26 -5.04
CA ARG A 164 30.37 0.00 -5.56
C ARG A 164 29.44 -1.22 -5.41
N HIS A 165 28.52 -1.19 -4.44
CA HIS A 165 27.50 -2.23 -4.19
C HIS A 165 26.14 -1.96 -4.82
N HIS A 166 26.06 -1.02 -5.77
CA HIS A 166 24.83 -0.69 -6.50
C HIS A 166 23.71 -0.05 -5.65
N THR A 167 24.01 0.33 -4.41
CA THR A 167 23.10 1.05 -3.49
C THR A 167 23.19 2.58 -3.64
N PRO A 168 22.07 3.29 -3.86
CA PRO A 168 22.03 4.74 -3.92
C PRO A 168 21.97 5.35 -2.50
N TYR A 169 23.13 5.58 -1.87
CA TYR A 169 23.25 6.04 -0.47
C TYR A 169 22.47 7.35 -0.19
N TRP A 170 22.57 8.34 -1.08
CA TRP A 170 21.86 9.60 -0.92
C TRP A 170 20.34 9.44 -1.01
N SER A 171 19.85 8.54 -1.86
CA SER A 171 18.43 8.22 -1.94
C SER A 171 17.94 7.51 -0.68
N VAL A 172 18.74 6.62 -0.09
CA VAL A 172 18.43 5.99 1.20
C VAL A 172 18.35 7.04 2.30
N LEU A 173 19.32 7.95 2.38
CA LEU A 173 19.38 8.97 3.43
C LEU A 173 18.24 9.98 3.31
N VAL A 174 17.91 10.42 2.10
CA VAL A 174 16.77 11.31 1.85
C VAL A 174 15.45 10.60 2.16
N TYR A 175 15.31 9.33 1.78
CA TYR A 175 14.11 8.55 2.10
C TYR A 175 13.96 8.34 3.62
N LEU A 176 15.06 8.05 4.33
CA LEU A 176 15.08 7.93 5.79
C LEU A 176 14.69 9.25 6.46
N ALA A 177 15.26 10.38 6.01
CA ALA A 177 14.95 11.70 6.56
C ALA A 177 13.47 12.07 6.32
N ALA A 178 12.93 11.77 5.14
CA ALA A 178 11.52 11.99 4.84
C ALA A 178 10.60 11.11 5.71
N ALA A 179 10.93 9.83 5.87
CA ALA A 179 10.18 8.93 6.75
C ALA A 179 10.19 9.41 8.21
N ALA A 180 11.37 9.79 8.73
CA ALA A 180 11.50 10.33 10.08
C ALA A 180 10.69 11.63 10.26
N LEU A 181 10.74 12.53 9.28
CA LEU A 181 9.97 13.77 9.31
C LEU A 181 8.46 13.51 9.37
N ILE A 182 7.95 12.56 8.56
CA ILE A 182 6.52 12.21 8.55
C ILE A 182 6.09 11.61 9.90
N ILE A 183 6.90 10.72 10.47
CA ILE A 183 6.62 10.11 11.78
C ILE A 183 6.54 11.17 12.88
N VAL A 184 7.50 12.10 12.90
CA VAL A 184 7.53 13.20 13.87
C VAL A 184 6.37 14.17 13.66
N ALA A 185 6.07 14.52 12.40
CA ALA A 185 5.01 15.47 12.06
C ALA A 185 3.61 14.96 12.46
N ALA A 186 3.37 13.66 12.33
CA ALA A 186 2.12 13.03 12.73
C ALA A 186 2.12 12.56 14.19
N ALA A 187 3.12 12.97 14.99
CA ALA A 187 3.24 12.65 16.42
C ALA A 187 3.07 11.15 16.74
N ALA A 188 3.52 10.27 15.84
CA ALA A 188 3.33 8.81 15.90
C ALA A 188 1.86 8.34 16.04
N GLN A 189 0.88 9.15 15.63
CA GLN A 189 -0.52 8.74 15.57
C GLN A 189 -0.77 7.85 14.35
N GLU A 190 -0.97 6.56 14.58
CA GLU A 190 -1.19 5.57 13.51
C GLU A 190 -2.33 5.97 12.58
N GLN A 191 -3.43 6.50 13.13
CA GLN A 191 -4.60 6.90 12.36
C GLN A 191 -4.28 7.97 11.30
N GLU A 192 -3.43 8.95 11.65
CA GLU A 192 -3.00 9.99 10.71
C GLU A 192 -2.03 9.43 9.66
N LEU A 193 -1.09 8.57 10.06
CA LEU A 193 -0.15 7.91 9.14
C LEU A 193 -0.87 7.03 8.12
N VAL A 194 -1.80 6.18 8.58
CA VAL A 194 -2.56 5.26 7.71
C VAL A 194 -3.38 6.05 6.71
N LEU A 195 -3.99 7.15 7.15
CA LEU A 195 -4.78 8.00 6.27
C LEU A 195 -3.90 8.71 5.24
N PHE A 196 -2.72 9.18 5.65
CA PHE A 196 -1.74 9.78 4.74
C PHE A 196 -1.27 8.78 3.68
N TYR A 197 -0.91 7.58 4.11
CA TYR A 197 -0.54 6.47 3.26
C TYR A 197 -1.65 6.13 2.26
N ALA A 198 -2.89 5.99 2.73
CA ALA A 198 -4.03 5.63 1.89
C ALA A 198 -4.25 6.64 0.76
N VAL A 199 -4.17 7.95 1.05
CA VAL A 199 -4.30 8.99 0.01
C VAL A 199 -3.18 8.89 -1.01
N ALA A 200 -1.92 8.79 -0.57
CA ALA A 200 -0.77 8.70 -1.46
C ALA A 200 -0.87 7.50 -2.42
N VAL A 201 -1.22 6.33 -1.88
CA VAL A 201 -1.35 5.09 -2.67
C VAL A 201 -2.56 5.16 -3.61
N PHE A 202 -3.71 5.62 -3.16
CA PHE A 202 -4.88 5.73 -4.04
C PHE A 202 -4.69 6.75 -5.17
N VAL A 203 -4.00 7.86 -4.91
CA VAL A 203 -3.64 8.81 -5.97
C VAL A 203 -2.70 8.15 -6.99
N SER A 204 -1.69 7.41 -6.53
CA SER A 204 -0.78 6.65 -7.42
C SER A 204 -1.56 5.66 -8.29
N PHE A 205 -2.45 4.86 -7.69
CA PHE A 205 -3.31 3.93 -8.42
C PHE A 205 -4.22 4.61 -9.41
N LEU A 206 -4.86 5.73 -9.03
CA LEU A 206 -5.75 6.47 -9.91
C LEU A 206 -4.98 6.94 -11.16
N VAL A 207 -3.79 7.53 -10.98
CA VAL A 207 -2.95 7.97 -12.09
C VAL A 207 -2.51 6.78 -12.96
N GLY A 208 -2.08 5.68 -12.36
CA GLY A 208 -1.71 4.45 -13.07
C GLY A 208 -2.85 3.86 -13.91
N LEU A 209 -4.04 3.74 -13.32
CA LEU A 209 -5.24 3.22 -14.00
C LEU A 209 -5.71 4.15 -15.11
N LEU A 210 -5.65 5.46 -14.92
CA LEU A 210 -5.96 6.44 -15.98
C LEU A 210 -4.96 6.35 -17.13
N ALA A 211 -3.66 6.18 -16.84
CA ALA A 211 -2.64 5.98 -17.85
C ALA A 211 -2.87 4.68 -18.64
N MET A 212 -3.11 3.56 -17.95
CA MET A 212 -3.44 2.27 -18.56
C MET A 212 -4.73 2.32 -19.39
N THR A 213 -5.75 3.05 -18.93
CA THR A 213 -7.00 3.26 -19.67
C THR A 213 -6.72 4.00 -20.98
N ARG A 214 -5.96 5.10 -20.93
CA ARG A 214 -5.56 5.87 -22.12
C ARG A 214 -4.74 5.04 -23.09
N PHE A 215 -3.83 4.20 -22.59
CA PHE A 215 -3.00 3.33 -23.40
C PHE A 215 -3.84 2.24 -24.09
N ALA A 216 -4.73 1.57 -23.35
CA ALA A 216 -5.64 0.56 -23.89
C ALA A 216 -6.59 1.13 -24.97
N LEU A 217 -7.05 2.37 -24.82
CA LEU A 217 -7.84 3.07 -25.85
C LEU A 217 -7.01 3.33 -27.12
N ARG A 218 -5.74 3.72 -26.98
CA ARG A 218 -4.84 3.94 -28.12
C ARG A 218 -4.49 2.66 -28.86
N GLU A 219 -4.36 1.54 -28.14
CA GLU A 219 -4.12 0.22 -28.74
C GLU A 219 -5.39 -0.44 -29.32
N GLY A 220 -6.55 0.21 -29.24
CA GLY A 220 -7.80 -0.37 -29.75
C GLY A 220 -8.30 -1.57 -28.94
N LYS A 221 -7.98 -1.64 -27.63
CA LYS A 221 -8.42 -2.72 -26.72
C LYS A 221 -9.51 -2.21 -25.76
N PRO A 222 -10.77 -2.05 -26.22
CA PRO A 222 -11.83 -1.40 -25.45
C PRO A 222 -12.20 -2.17 -24.18
N ALA A 223 -12.10 -3.51 -24.18
CA ALA A 223 -12.39 -4.31 -22.99
C ALA A 223 -11.44 -4.01 -21.83
N LEU A 224 -10.13 -3.89 -22.11
CA LEU A 224 -9.13 -3.52 -21.11
C LEU A 224 -9.29 -2.08 -20.65
N ALA A 225 -9.61 -1.16 -21.57
CA ALA A 225 -9.92 0.22 -21.23
C ALA A 225 -11.14 0.33 -20.31
N TRP A 226 -12.18 -0.48 -20.54
CA TRP A 226 -13.38 -0.48 -19.71
C TRP A 226 -13.09 -1.00 -18.30
N VAL A 227 -12.37 -2.12 -18.17
CA VAL A 227 -11.96 -2.66 -16.87
C VAL A 227 -11.11 -1.65 -16.09
N ASN A 228 -10.09 -1.06 -16.73
CA ASN A 228 -9.24 -0.05 -16.10
C ASN A 228 -10.02 1.22 -15.72
N GLY A 229 -10.97 1.63 -16.56
CA GLY A 229 -11.84 2.77 -16.30
C GLY A 229 -12.79 2.55 -15.11
N VAL A 230 -13.39 1.37 -15.00
CA VAL A 230 -14.21 0.99 -13.85
C VAL A 230 -13.37 0.94 -12.57
N ALA A 231 -12.17 0.36 -12.63
CA ALA A 231 -11.25 0.37 -11.50
C ALA A 231 -10.84 1.78 -11.10
N ALA A 232 -10.54 2.66 -12.06
CA ALA A 232 -10.22 4.06 -11.81
C ALA A 232 -11.39 4.79 -11.14
N ALA A 233 -12.63 4.54 -11.58
CA ALA A 233 -13.83 5.11 -10.98
C ALA A 233 -14.02 4.64 -9.53
N ALA A 234 -13.78 3.36 -9.24
CA ALA A 234 -13.85 2.82 -7.88
C ALA A 234 -12.80 3.44 -6.94
N VAL A 235 -11.57 3.65 -7.43
CA VAL A 235 -10.51 4.34 -6.68
C VAL A 235 -10.85 5.81 -6.48
N ALA A 236 -11.35 6.50 -7.51
CA ALA A 236 -11.76 7.90 -7.42
C ALA A 236 -12.92 8.08 -6.41
N PHE A 237 -13.89 7.18 -6.43
CA PHE A 237 -14.98 7.15 -5.45
C PHE A 237 -14.44 6.94 -4.03
N THR A 238 -13.53 5.99 -3.86
CA THR A 238 -12.85 5.72 -2.59
C THR A 238 -12.16 6.96 -2.04
N LEU A 239 -11.39 7.64 -2.89
CA LEU A 239 -10.70 8.88 -2.54
C LEU A 239 -11.73 9.94 -2.12
N ALA A 240 -12.78 10.17 -2.92
CA ALA A 240 -13.83 11.14 -2.61
C ALA A 240 -14.52 10.88 -1.25
N VAL A 241 -14.88 9.62 -0.96
CA VAL A 241 -15.45 9.23 0.35
C VAL A 241 -14.46 9.53 1.48
N ASN A 242 -13.17 9.32 1.25
CA ASN A 242 -12.14 9.61 2.25
C ASN A 242 -12.00 11.12 2.50
N LEU A 243 -12.12 11.98 1.47
CA LEU A 243 -12.16 13.44 1.64
C LEU A 243 -13.39 13.91 2.42
N LEU A 244 -14.56 13.33 2.10
CA LEU A 244 -15.83 13.69 2.74
C LEU A 244 -15.83 13.43 4.25
N ARG A 245 -14.95 12.53 4.74
CA ARG A 245 -14.74 12.34 6.18
C ARG A 245 -14.08 13.56 6.86
N GLY A 246 -13.40 14.45 6.14
CA GLY A 246 -12.88 15.74 6.65
C GLY A 246 -11.51 15.71 7.32
N TRP A 247 -11.01 14.53 7.72
CA TRP A 247 -9.71 14.37 8.38
C TRP A 247 -8.46 14.40 7.46
N PRO A 248 -8.50 14.11 6.13
CA PRO A 248 -7.27 14.02 5.31
C PRO A 248 -6.93 15.21 4.41
N VAL A 249 -7.49 16.41 4.61
CA VAL A 249 -7.21 17.54 3.70
C VAL A 249 -5.70 17.85 3.63
N LEU A 250 -4.99 17.75 4.77
CA LEU A 250 -3.56 18.03 4.86
C LEU A 250 -2.70 17.03 4.06
N SER A 251 -2.99 15.73 4.15
CA SER A 251 -2.27 14.69 3.40
C SER A 251 -2.49 14.83 1.90
N MET A 252 -3.71 15.15 1.49
CA MET A 252 -4.03 15.30 0.08
C MET A 252 -3.37 16.54 -0.51
N VAL A 253 -3.38 17.67 0.22
CA VAL A 253 -2.61 18.86 -0.16
C VAL A 253 -1.13 18.51 -0.25
N ALA A 254 -0.56 17.80 0.72
CA ALA A 254 0.86 17.40 0.68
C ALA A 254 1.17 16.51 -0.54
N THR A 255 0.34 15.51 -0.83
CA THR A 255 0.50 14.60 -1.97
C THR A 255 0.38 15.32 -3.29
N LEU A 256 -0.62 16.20 -3.44
CA LEU A 256 -0.81 17.04 -4.62
C LEU A 256 0.34 18.03 -4.80
N LEU A 257 0.88 18.60 -3.72
CA LEU A 257 2.03 19.49 -3.77
C LEU A 257 3.30 18.75 -4.20
N ILE A 258 3.54 17.53 -3.69
CA ILE A 258 4.67 16.70 -4.12
C ILE A 258 4.52 16.33 -5.59
N ALA A 259 3.33 15.88 -6.01
CA ALA A 259 3.04 15.54 -7.39
C ALA A 259 3.18 16.76 -8.33
N ALA A 260 2.67 17.93 -7.93
CA ALA A 260 2.81 19.18 -8.67
C ALA A 260 4.26 19.65 -8.74
N GLY A 261 5.03 19.50 -7.66
CA GLY A 261 6.46 19.81 -7.63
C GLY A 261 7.27 18.92 -8.57
N LEU A 262 6.97 17.61 -8.58
CA LEU A 262 7.57 16.66 -9.52
C LEU A 262 7.15 16.95 -10.96
N TYR A 263 5.89 17.29 -11.21
CA TYR A 263 5.39 17.65 -12.53
C TYR A 263 6.04 18.95 -13.05
N PHE A 264 6.17 19.97 -12.19
CA PHE A 264 6.81 21.22 -12.54
C PHE A 264 8.29 21.00 -12.87
N ARG A 265 8.98 20.16 -12.09
CA ARG A 265 10.36 19.74 -12.39
C ARG A 265 10.46 18.95 -13.69
N TRP A 266 9.52 18.04 -13.97
CA TRP A 266 9.48 17.27 -15.21
C TRP A 266 9.26 18.18 -16.44
N ASN A 267 8.36 19.15 -16.32
CA ASN A 267 8.11 20.13 -17.37
C ASN A 267 9.32 21.06 -17.58
N ARG A 268 9.98 21.47 -16.49
CA ARG A 268 11.21 22.28 -16.52
C ARG A 268 12.43 21.50 -17.06
N ALA A 269 12.44 20.18 -16.90
CA ALA A 269 13.46 19.27 -17.43
C ALA A 269 13.22 18.87 -18.91
N GLY A 270 12.20 19.43 -19.57
CA GLY A 270 11.98 19.23 -21.01
C GLY A 270 11.25 17.94 -21.38
N ARG A 271 10.45 17.36 -20.48
CA ARG A 271 9.67 16.12 -20.71
C ARG A 271 10.54 14.93 -21.15
N PRO A 272 11.53 14.51 -20.34
CA PRO A 272 12.28 13.30 -20.63
C PRO A 272 11.33 12.11 -20.81
N THR A 273 11.53 11.34 -21.88
CA THR A 273 10.77 10.12 -22.18
C THR A 273 11.05 9.03 -21.13
N GLY A 274 10.03 8.22 -20.86
CA GLY A 274 10.03 7.21 -19.80
C GLY A 274 11.09 6.13 -19.96
N ILE A 275 11.34 5.45 -18.84
CA ILE A 275 12.41 4.48 -18.54
C ILE A 275 12.26 3.15 -19.32
N GLU A 276 11.40 3.08 -20.36
CA GLU A 276 11.10 1.83 -21.07
C GLU A 276 12.31 1.27 -21.86
N ASP A 277 13.28 2.10 -22.25
CA ASP A 277 14.49 1.66 -22.96
C ASP A 277 15.66 1.25 -22.03
N ILE A 278 15.57 1.52 -20.72
CA ILE A 278 16.75 1.47 -19.83
C ILE A 278 17.01 0.06 -19.28
N GLU A 279 15.97 -0.74 -19.07
CA GLU A 279 16.14 -2.12 -18.56
C GLU A 279 16.61 -3.08 -19.67
N ALA A 280 16.15 -2.88 -20.92
CA ALA A 280 16.58 -3.67 -22.07
C ALA A 280 18.05 -3.43 -22.49
N GLN A 281 18.62 -2.26 -22.18
CA GLN A 281 20.02 -1.95 -22.49
C GLN A 281 20.99 -2.35 -21.37
N ALA A 282 20.52 -2.47 -20.12
CA ALA A 282 21.35 -2.90 -18.99
C ALA A 282 21.57 -4.42 -18.96
N GLU A 283 20.69 -5.21 -19.59
CA GLU A 283 20.85 -6.68 -19.73
C GLU A 283 21.65 -7.10 -20.97
N ALA A 284 21.98 -6.15 -21.87
CA ALA A 284 22.67 -6.41 -23.13
C ALA A 284 24.19 -6.09 -23.12
N GLY A 285 24.74 -5.68 -21.97
CA GLY A 285 26.17 -5.37 -21.79
C GLY A 285 26.77 -6.08 -20.59
#